data_AF-A0A2R4FPR6-F1
#
_entry.id   AF-A0A2R4FPR6-F1
#
_cell.length_a   1.000
_cell.length_b   1.000
_cell.length_c   1.000
_cell.angle_alpha   90.00
_cell.angle_beta   90.00
_cell.angle_gamma   90.00
#
_symmetry.space_group_name_H-M   'P 1'
#
loop_
_entity.id
_entity.type
_entity.pdbx_description
1 polymer ?
#
loop_
_entity_poly.entity_id
_entity_poly.type
_entity_poly.pdbx_seq_one_letter_code
_entity_poly.pdbx_strand_id
1 'polypeptide(L)'
;MTAVPVRWLRVSGRAVSALLRLARRRGLGGLRTALWTVRAWRRVRRQLRRAGMDGVRLPAPPPTADVDRTVVSGVLHRLGASCLERALVRQRWYAARRTPRTLVIGVTAPSSGFRAHAWLDGEPDRHRHGLVEVLHRPPPPEWLPADDGELSEGAKPERLPAGDRELSGGTEPGRLPADGRELSEGTEPEWLPAGGAETSAAAEKAETGRSGHVD
;
A
#
# COMPACT_ATOMS: atom_id res chain seq x y z
N MET A 1 22.78 -22.75 26.78
CA MET A 1 22.45 -23.05 25.37
C MET A 1 21.00 -23.51 25.28
N THR A 2 20.07 -22.62 24.99
CA THR A 2 18.63 -22.94 24.93
C THR A 2 18.22 -23.27 23.49
N ALA A 3 17.78 -24.51 23.27
CA ALA A 3 17.33 -25.00 21.98
C ALA A 3 15.97 -24.38 21.63
N VAL A 4 15.91 -23.66 20.50
CA VAL A 4 14.66 -23.12 19.95
C VAL A 4 13.95 -24.25 19.19
N PRO A 5 12.71 -24.65 19.57
CA PRO A 5 12.01 -25.70 18.85
C PRO A 5 11.59 -25.20 17.46
N VAL A 6 12.13 -25.84 16.42
CA VAL A 6 11.71 -25.64 15.03
C VAL A 6 10.35 -26.32 14.86
N ARG A 7 9.28 -25.56 15.10
CA ARG A 7 7.90 -26.00 14.91
C ARG A 7 7.63 -26.11 13.40
N TRP A 8 7.93 -27.27 12.84
CA TRP A 8 7.59 -27.62 11.46
C TRP A 8 6.08 -27.47 11.26
N LEU A 9 5.69 -26.76 10.21
CA LEU A 9 4.29 -26.66 9.83
C LEU A 9 3.75 -28.08 9.59
N ARG A 10 2.77 -28.51 10.39
CA ARG A 10 1.81 -29.51 9.93
C ARG A 10 1.15 -28.95 8.68
N VAL A 11 1.60 -29.39 7.51
CA VAL A 11 0.93 -29.11 6.25
C VAL A 11 -0.32 -29.98 6.25
N SER A 12 -1.47 -29.37 6.59
CA SER A 12 -2.77 -30.04 6.56
C SER A 12 -2.99 -30.65 5.17
N GLY A 13 -3.51 -31.89 5.07
CA GLY A 13 -3.69 -32.60 3.78
C GLY A 13 -4.43 -31.79 2.70
N ARG A 14 -5.32 -30.87 3.10
CA ARG A 14 -6.01 -29.92 2.20
C ARG A 14 -5.05 -29.01 1.42
N ALA A 15 -3.91 -28.62 2.02
CA ALA A 15 -2.90 -27.80 1.37
C ALA A 15 -2.15 -28.60 0.29
N VAL A 16 -1.90 -29.89 0.52
CA VAL A 16 -1.27 -30.79 -0.46
C VAL A 16 -2.19 -31.00 -1.67
N SER A 17 -3.48 -31.27 -1.44
CA SER A 17 -4.46 -31.45 -2.53
C SER A 17 -4.68 -30.16 -3.35
N ALA A 18 -4.57 -28.99 -2.71
CA ALA A 18 -4.63 -27.70 -3.38
C ALA A 18 -3.39 -27.46 -4.26
N LEU A 19 -2.21 -27.80 -3.77
CA LEU A 19 -0.95 -27.71 -4.52
C LEU A 19 -0.93 -28.68 -5.70
N LEU A 20 -1.40 -29.91 -5.53
CA LEU A 20 -1.53 -30.90 -6.61
C LEU A 20 -2.50 -30.44 -7.71
N ARG A 21 -3.66 -29.88 -7.34
CA ARG A 21 -4.60 -29.31 -8.31
C ARG A 21 -4.01 -28.13 -9.07
N LEU A 22 -3.23 -27.29 -8.39
CA LEU A 22 -2.54 -26.16 -9.02
C LEU A 22 -1.44 -26.64 -9.99
N ALA A 23 -0.65 -27.64 -9.58
CA ALA A 23 0.38 -28.24 -10.43
C ALA A 23 -0.22 -28.87 -11.69
N ARG A 24 -1.35 -29.58 -11.57
CA ARG A 24 -2.05 -30.17 -12.72
C ARG A 24 -2.66 -29.12 -13.66
N ARG A 25 -3.17 -28.01 -13.14
CA ARG A 25 -3.86 -26.98 -13.96
C ARG A 25 -2.95 -25.90 -14.53
N ARG A 26 -1.82 -25.59 -13.88
CA ARG A 26 -0.92 -24.47 -14.25
C ARG A 26 0.54 -24.87 -14.39
N GLY A 27 0.82 -26.17 -14.38
CA GLY A 27 2.16 -26.72 -14.52
C GLY A 27 3.14 -26.29 -13.42
N LEU A 28 4.43 -26.48 -13.72
CA LEU A 28 5.52 -26.18 -12.80
C LEU A 28 5.66 -24.68 -12.52
N GLY A 29 5.34 -23.81 -13.48
CA GLY A 29 5.38 -22.36 -13.30
C GLY A 29 4.39 -21.89 -12.23
N GLY A 30 3.16 -22.40 -12.26
CA GLY A 30 2.14 -22.13 -11.24
C GLY A 30 2.58 -22.59 -9.84
N LEU A 31 3.18 -23.78 -9.73
CA LEU A 31 3.69 -24.30 -8.47
C LEU A 31 4.86 -23.45 -7.91
N ARG A 32 5.82 -23.08 -8.76
CA ARG A 32 6.95 -22.21 -8.39
C ARG A 32 6.45 -20.86 -7.89
N THR A 33 5.46 -20.28 -8.55
CA THR A 33 4.85 -19.00 -8.14
C THR A 33 4.09 -19.12 -6.82
N ALA A 34 3.33 -20.19 -6.61
CA ALA A 34 2.65 -20.43 -5.33
C ALA A 34 3.65 -20.60 -4.19
N LEU A 35 4.71 -21.38 -4.41
CA LEU A 35 5.76 -21.60 -3.43
C LEU A 35 6.51 -20.30 -3.11
N TRP A 36 6.83 -19.49 -4.13
CA TRP A 36 7.36 -18.15 -3.94
C TRP A 36 6.41 -17.27 -3.13
N THR A 37 5.11 -17.26 -3.45
CA THR A 37 4.10 -16.46 -2.75
C THR A 37 4.04 -16.80 -1.26
N VAL A 38 4.04 -18.09 -0.92
CA VAL A 38 4.08 -18.57 0.47
C VAL A 38 5.35 -18.08 1.18
N ARG A 39 6.52 -18.20 0.52
CA ARG A 39 7.80 -17.77 1.10
C ARG A 39 7.87 -16.24 1.29
N ALA A 40 7.43 -15.49 0.29
CA ALA A 40 7.36 -14.03 0.33
C ALA A 40 6.43 -13.56 1.45
N TRP A 41 5.22 -14.12 1.56
CA TRP A 41 4.28 -13.80 2.64
C TRP A 41 4.87 -14.07 4.03
N ARG A 42 5.48 -15.25 4.25
CA ARG A 42 6.14 -15.56 5.53
C ARG A 42 7.28 -14.60 5.84
N ARG A 43 7.97 -14.08 4.83
CA ARG A 43 9.02 -13.08 4.99
C ARG A 43 8.44 -11.72 5.35
N VAL A 44 7.42 -11.24 4.63
CA VAL A 44 6.67 -10.02 4.98
C VAL A 44 6.19 -10.08 6.42
N ARG A 45 5.47 -11.14 6.79
CA ARG A 45 4.89 -11.28 8.13
C ARG A 45 5.95 -11.25 9.24
N ARG A 46 7.11 -11.86 9.00
CA ARG A 46 8.24 -11.82 9.95
C ARG A 46 8.92 -10.46 9.99
N GLN A 47 9.10 -9.80 8.85
CA GLN A 47 9.73 -8.49 8.75
C GLN A 47 8.86 -7.40 9.36
N LEU A 48 7.56 -7.36 9.05
CA LEU A 48 6.61 -6.41 9.63
C LEU A 48 6.59 -6.47 11.16
N ARG A 49 6.66 -7.68 11.73
CA ARG A 49 6.72 -7.88 13.18
C ARG A 49 8.02 -7.42 13.84
N ARG A 50 9.11 -7.28 13.08
CA ARG A 50 10.45 -6.98 13.61
C ARG A 50 10.91 -5.56 13.33
N ALA A 51 10.59 -5.03 12.15
CA ALA A 51 11.21 -3.82 11.61
C ALA A 51 10.19 -2.86 10.95
N GLY A 52 8.88 -3.13 11.08
CA GLY A 52 7.86 -2.32 10.41
C GLY A 52 7.89 -2.42 8.88
N MET A 53 7.34 -1.41 8.20
CA MET A 53 7.13 -1.42 6.75
C MET A 53 8.39 -1.10 5.94
N ASP A 54 9.26 -0.23 6.45
CA ASP A 54 10.44 0.25 5.70
C ASP A 54 11.52 -0.83 5.55
N GLY A 55 11.56 -1.78 6.48
CA GLY A 55 12.46 -2.93 6.46
C GLY A 55 12.02 -4.09 5.56
N VAL A 56 10.89 -3.98 4.85
CA VAL A 56 10.39 -5.09 4.03
C VAL A 56 11.25 -5.26 2.79
N ARG A 57 11.84 -6.46 2.65
CA ARG A 57 12.69 -6.88 1.52
C ARG A 57 12.30 -8.27 1.07
N LEU A 58 11.90 -8.41 -0.20
CA LEU A 58 11.36 -9.64 -0.77
C LEU A 58 12.19 -10.14 -1.96
N PRO A 59 12.41 -11.47 -2.06
CA PRO A 59 13.12 -12.04 -3.21
C PRO A 59 12.32 -11.83 -4.50
N ALA A 60 13.00 -11.79 -5.63
CA ALA A 60 12.35 -11.73 -6.94
C ALA A 60 11.40 -12.93 -7.13
N PRO A 61 10.20 -12.72 -7.71
CA PRO A 61 9.35 -13.83 -8.14
C PRO A 61 10.04 -14.63 -9.25
N PRO A 62 9.69 -15.91 -9.43
CA PRO A 62 10.25 -16.71 -10.51
C PRO A 62 9.92 -16.08 -11.88
N PRO A 63 10.87 -16.08 -12.84
CA PRO A 63 10.63 -15.64 -14.20
C PRO A 63 9.78 -16.71 -14.87
N THR A 64 8.47 -16.52 -14.83
CA THR A 64 7.52 -17.40 -15.51
C THR A 64 6.62 -16.51 -16.33
N ALA A 65 6.76 -16.62 -17.66
CA ALA A 65 6.20 -15.71 -18.65
C ALA A 65 4.73 -15.37 -18.40
N ASP A 66 3.90 -16.34 -17.99
CA ASP A 66 2.44 -16.14 -17.96
C ASP A 66 1.76 -16.54 -16.66
N VAL A 67 2.49 -16.64 -15.54
CA VAL A 67 1.81 -17.04 -14.30
C VAL A 67 0.97 -15.88 -13.76
N ASP A 68 -0.32 -16.06 -14.01
CA ASP A 68 -1.46 -15.21 -13.73
C ASP A 68 -1.52 -14.74 -12.25
N ARG A 69 -1.75 -13.44 -12.09
CA ARG A 69 -2.12 -12.71 -10.85
C ARG A 69 -3.04 -13.52 -9.94
N THR A 70 -3.94 -14.30 -10.53
CA THR A 70 -4.87 -15.18 -9.83
C THR A 70 -4.19 -16.22 -8.92
N VAL A 71 -3.00 -16.75 -9.28
CA VAL A 71 -2.26 -17.67 -8.39
C VAL A 71 -1.85 -16.95 -7.11
N VAL A 72 -1.23 -15.78 -7.26
CA VAL A 72 -0.71 -15.01 -6.13
C VAL A 72 -1.87 -14.61 -5.21
N SER A 73 -2.93 -14.02 -5.77
CA SER A 73 -4.12 -13.63 -5.03
C SER A 73 -4.80 -14.82 -4.33
N GLY A 74 -4.99 -15.93 -5.03
CA GLY A 74 -5.63 -17.13 -4.48
C GLY A 74 -4.84 -17.78 -3.35
N VAL A 75 -3.51 -17.84 -3.47
CA VAL A 75 -2.64 -18.35 -2.41
C VAL A 75 -2.70 -17.44 -1.18
N LEU A 76 -2.55 -16.13 -1.35
CA LEU A 76 -2.60 -15.17 -0.24
C LEU A 76 -3.96 -15.19 0.48
N HIS A 77 -5.06 -15.32 -0.25
CA HIS A 77 -6.39 -15.43 0.33
C HIS A 77 -6.53 -16.69 1.19
N ARG A 78 -6.06 -17.85 0.68
CA ARG A 78 -6.06 -19.11 1.44
C ARG A 78 -5.18 -19.09 2.68
N LEU A 79 -4.11 -18.28 2.67
CA LEU A 79 -3.22 -18.11 3.82
C LEU A 79 -3.77 -17.14 4.86
N GLY A 80 -4.90 -16.46 4.59
CA GLY A 80 -5.46 -15.44 5.48
C GLY A 80 -4.55 -14.23 5.63
N ALA A 81 -3.84 -13.85 4.57
CA ALA A 81 -2.94 -12.70 4.60
C ALA A 81 -3.71 -11.39 4.80
N SER A 82 -3.18 -10.49 5.63
CA SER A 82 -3.80 -9.17 5.86
C SER A 82 -3.80 -8.32 4.57
N CYS A 83 -4.55 -7.21 4.54
CA CYS A 83 -4.56 -6.30 3.38
C CYS A 83 -3.15 -5.76 3.07
N LEU A 84 -2.42 -5.35 4.12
CA LEU A 84 -1.04 -4.89 4.00
C LEU A 84 -0.08 -5.98 3.50
N GLU A 85 -0.17 -7.18 4.07
CA GLU A 85 0.66 -8.32 3.63
C GLU A 85 0.40 -8.68 2.16
N ARG A 86 -0.88 -8.64 1.76
CA ARG A 86 -1.29 -8.89 0.37
C ARG A 86 -0.79 -7.81 -0.58
N ALA A 87 -0.90 -6.54 -0.20
CA ALA A 87 -0.43 -5.42 -0.99
C ALA A 87 1.09 -5.51 -1.21
N LEU A 88 1.88 -5.78 -0.15
CA LEU A 88 3.34 -5.88 -0.25
C LEU A 88 3.82 -7.02 -1.15
N VAL A 89 3.24 -8.22 -1.02
CA VAL A 89 3.62 -9.35 -1.87
C VAL A 89 3.26 -9.08 -3.34
N ARG A 90 2.07 -8.50 -3.60
CA ARG A 90 1.65 -8.13 -4.95
C ARG A 90 2.48 -6.99 -5.52
N GLN A 91 2.87 -6.00 -4.72
CA GLN A 91 3.75 -4.91 -5.12
C GLN A 91 5.06 -5.47 -5.68
N ARG A 92 5.70 -6.40 -4.96
CA ARG A 92 6.93 -7.06 -5.45
C ARG A 92 6.70 -7.83 -6.74
N TRP A 93 5.56 -8.52 -6.84
CA TRP A 93 5.19 -9.32 -8.02
C TRP A 93 4.96 -8.46 -9.28
N TYR A 94 4.31 -7.30 -9.11
CA TYR A 94 4.07 -6.31 -10.16
C TYR A 94 5.35 -5.57 -10.58
N ALA A 95 6.19 -5.19 -9.62
CA ALA A 95 7.48 -4.55 -9.90
C ALA A 95 8.36 -5.43 -10.81
N ALA A 96 8.40 -6.73 -10.56
CA ALA A 96 9.13 -7.69 -11.40
C ALA A 96 8.55 -7.86 -12.82
N ARG A 97 7.38 -7.29 -13.12
CA ARG A 97 6.70 -7.34 -14.43
C ARG A 97 6.71 -5.99 -15.14
N ARG A 98 7.59 -5.07 -14.74
CA ARG A 98 7.65 -3.70 -15.29
C ARG A 98 6.32 -2.94 -15.17
N THR A 99 5.46 -3.32 -14.22
CA THR A 99 4.21 -2.60 -13.93
C THR A 99 4.22 -2.13 -12.48
N PRO A 100 5.16 -1.26 -12.07
CA PRO A 100 5.29 -0.84 -10.68
C PRO A 100 3.97 -0.25 -10.16
N ARG A 101 3.57 -0.66 -8.96
CA ARG A 101 2.35 -0.17 -8.29
C ARG A 101 2.70 0.43 -6.94
N THR A 102 2.16 1.60 -6.66
CA THR A 102 2.28 2.26 -5.35
C THR A 102 1.37 1.54 -4.36
N LEU A 103 1.91 1.22 -3.18
CA LEU A 103 1.12 0.74 -2.05
C LEU A 103 0.50 1.93 -1.36
N VAL A 104 -0.82 1.90 -1.19
CA VAL A 104 -1.59 2.95 -0.52
C VAL A 104 -2.19 2.38 0.76
N ILE A 105 -2.10 3.15 1.85
CA ILE A 105 -2.80 2.87 3.10
C ILE A 105 -3.77 3.99 3.35
N GLY A 106 -5.02 3.61 3.61
CA GLY A 106 -6.08 4.54 3.99
C GLY A 106 -6.72 4.15 5.30
N VAL A 107 -7.24 5.16 6.00
CA VAL A 107 -7.97 5.01 7.25
C VAL A 107 -9.31 5.74 7.18
N THR A 108 -10.33 5.23 7.86
CA THR A 108 -11.57 5.98 8.07
C THR A 108 -11.38 7.10 9.08
N ALA A 109 -12.26 8.11 9.06
CA ALA A 109 -12.29 9.14 10.09
C ALA A 109 -12.60 8.53 11.47
N PRO A 110 -11.99 9.02 12.58
CA PRO A 110 -12.21 8.47 13.92
C PRO A 110 -13.69 8.38 14.33
N SER A 111 -14.49 9.37 13.92
CA SER A 111 -15.93 9.46 14.21
C SER A 111 -16.79 8.38 13.54
N SER A 112 -16.26 7.69 12.53
CA SER A 112 -16.98 6.64 11.76
C SER A 112 -16.59 5.21 12.16
N GLY A 113 -15.81 5.07 13.23
CA GLY A 113 -15.17 3.82 13.64
C GLY A 113 -13.85 3.63 12.90
N PHE A 114 -12.75 3.54 13.64
CA PHE A 114 -11.41 3.43 13.06
C PHE A 114 -11.23 2.12 12.29
N ARG A 115 -10.93 2.22 11.00
CA ARG A 115 -10.63 1.11 10.10
C ARG A 115 -9.47 1.48 9.20
N ALA A 116 -8.44 0.65 9.19
CA ALA A 116 -7.31 0.77 8.28
C ALA A 116 -7.41 -0.28 7.17
N HIS A 117 -7.06 0.11 5.95
CA HIS A 117 -7.01 -0.78 4.79
C HIS A 117 -5.80 -0.43 3.91
N ALA A 118 -5.31 -1.42 3.16
CA ALA A 118 -4.16 -1.23 2.28
C ALA A 118 -4.42 -1.89 0.92
N TRP A 119 -4.14 -1.15 -0.15
CA TRP A 119 -4.34 -1.57 -1.53
C TRP A 119 -3.16 -1.15 -2.41
N LEU A 120 -3.20 -1.53 -3.69
CA LEU A 120 -2.27 -1.07 -4.70
C LEU A 120 -2.97 -0.11 -5.64
N ASP A 121 -2.28 0.94 -6.04
CA ASP A 121 -2.79 1.91 -6.99
C ASP A 121 -3.13 1.24 -8.34
N GLY A 122 -4.25 1.65 -8.92
CA GLY A 122 -4.85 1.08 -10.12
C GLY A 122 -5.42 -0.33 -9.97
N GLU A 123 -5.48 -0.91 -8.76
CA GLU A 123 -6.31 -2.10 -8.51
C GLU A 123 -7.73 -1.70 -8.09
N PRO A 124 -8.78 -2.37 -8.61
CA PRO A 124 -10.12 -2.16 -8.11
C PRO A 124 -10.21 -2.67 -6.67
N ASP A 125 -10.48 -1.76 -5.73
CA ASP A 125 -10.71 -2.09 -4.32
C ASP A 125 -12.05 -1.52 -3.85
N ARG A 126 -12.96 -2.41 -3.42
CA ARG A 126 -14.30 -2.03 -2.96
C ARG A 126 -14.28 -1.25 -1.64
N HIS A 127 -13.20 -1.37 -0.88
CA HIS A 127 -13.06 -0.75 0.44
C HIS A 127 -12.35 0.61 0.38
N ARG A 128 -11.94 1.09 -0.81
CA ARG A 128 -11.30 2.40 -0.96
C ARG A 128 -12.24 3.57 -0.63
N HIS A 129 -13.54 3.39 -0.84
CA HIS A 129 -14.52 4.46 -0.65
C HIS A 129 -14.66 4.79 0.84
N GLY A 130 -14.53 6.07 1.18
CA GLY A 130 -14.62 6.56 2.57
C GLY A 130 -13.34 6.43 3.38
N LEU A 131 -12.22 6.06 2.76
CA LEU A 131 -10.90 6.09 3.39
C LEU A 131 -10.16 7.37 3.00
N VAL A 132 -9.52 7.99 3.98
CA VAL A 132 -8.53 9.05 3.77
C VAL A 132 -7.16 8.37 3.61
N GLU A 133 -6.50 8.64 2.50
CA GLU A 133 -5.17 8.10 2.21
C GLU A 133 -4.13 8.78 3.12
N VAL A 134 -3.36 7.98 3.86
CA VAL A 134 -2.38 8.47 4.85
C VAL A 134 -0.95 8.11 4.50
N LEU A 135 -0.74 7.10 3.65
CA LEU A 135 0.59 6.67 3.24
C LEU A 135 0.58 6.17 1.80
N HIS A 136 1.54 6.67 1.02
CA HIS A 136 1.87 6.18 -0.31
C HIS A 136 3.30 5.67 -0.29
N ARG A 137 3.49 4.40 -0.63
CA ARG A 137 4.80 3.75 -0.66
C ARG A 137 5.07 3.21 -2.05
N PRO A 138 5.93 3.85 -2.86
CA PRO A 138 6.33 3.30 -4.15
C PRO A 138 7.07 1.96 -3.95
N PRO A 139 7.16 1.12 -5.00
CA PRO A 139 8.04 -0.03 -4.94
C PRO A 139 9.50 0.43 -4.75
N PRO A 140 10.28 -0.23 -3.89
CA PRO A 140 11.71 0.04 -3.77
C PRO A 140 12.42 -0.06 -5.13
N PRO A 141 13.37 0.85 -5.45
CA PRO A 141 14.08 0.83 -6.73
C PRO A 141 14.74 -0.52 -7.03
N GLU A 142 15.23 -1.22 -6.00
CA GLU A 142 15.85 -2.55 -6.15
C GLU A 142 14.87 -3.66 -6.57
N TRP A 143 13.56 -3.38 -6.61
CA TRP A 143 12.56 -4.33 -7.13
C TRP A 143 12.27 -4.15 -8.61
N LEU A 144 12.61 -2.99 -9.15
CA LEU A 144 12.45 -2.69 -10.56
C LEU A 144 13.52 -3.45 -11.34
N PRO A 145 13.20 -4.02 -12.50
CA PRO A 145 14.23 -4.50 -13.41
C PRO A 145 15.13 -3.31 -13.77
N ALA A 146 16.42 -3.57 -13.99
CA ALA A 146 17.29 -2.54 -14.54
C ALA A 146 16.66 -2.02 -15.83
N ASP A 147 16.55 -0.70 -15.97
CA ASP A 147 16.22 -0.08 -17.25
C ASP A 147 17.30 -0.56 -18.22
N ASP A 148 16.92 -1.47 -19.09
CA ASP A 148 17.75 -2.03 -20.14
C ASP A 148 17.92 -1.03 -21.27
N GLY A 149 18.13 0.26 -20.93
CA GLY A 149 18.60 1.30 -21.83
C GLY A 149 18.00 1.29 -23.23
N GLU A 150 16.74 0.86 -23.41
CA GLU A 150 16.01 1.09 -24.66
C GLU A 150 15.71 2.58 -24.69
N LEU A 151 16.78 3.31 -25.02
CA LEU A 151 16.77 4.57 -25.71
C LEU A 151 15.61 4.47 -26.69
N SER A 152 14.57 5.24 -26.41
CA SER A 152 13.53 5.54 -27.36
C SER A 152 14.20 6.21 -28.55
N GLU A 153 14.72 5.40 -29.46
CA GLU A 153 15.21 5.74 -30.79
C GLU A 153 13.96 6.09 -31.61
N GLY A 154 13.40 7.28 -31.34
CA GLY A 154 12.09 7.66 -31.88
C GLY A 154 11.68 9.11 -31.63
N ALA A 155 12.28 9.82 -30.67
CA ALA A 155 12.16 11.28 -30.62
C ALA A 155 13.25 11.88 -31.53
N LYS A 156 13.05 11.77 -32.85
CA LYS A 156 13.77 12.58 -33.83
C LYS A 156 13.62 14.05 -33.40
N PRO A 157 14.70 14.79 -33.08
CA PRO A 157 14.57 16.23 -32.90
C PRO A 157 14.12 16.79 -34.25
N GLU A 158 12.88 17.25 -34.27
CA GLU A 158 12.36 18.06 -35.35
C GLU A 158 13.34 19.22 -35.52
N ARG A 159 13.99 19.28 -36.69
CA ARG A 159 14.92 20.35 -37.02
C ARG A 159 14.16 21.66 -36.87
N LEU A 160 14.55 22.44 -35.87
CA LEU A 160 14.27 23.86 -35.83
C LEU A 160 14.73 24.45 -37.18
N PRO A 161 13.86 25.16 -37.92
CA PRO A 161 14.28 25.81 -39.14
C PRO A 161 15.37 26.84 -38.80
N ALA A 162 16.38 26.87 -39.67
CA ALA A 162 17.46 27.83 -39.62
C ALA A 162 16.87 29.24 -39.49
N GLY A 163 17.46 30.00 -38.57
CA GLY A 163 17.11 31.38 -38.34
C GLY A 163 17.67 32.26 -39.44
N ASP A 164 16.77 32.93 -40.15
CA ASP A 164 17.07 34.08 -40.96
C ASP A 164 16.01 35.15 -40.70
N ARG A 165 16.27 36.02 -39.72
CA ARG A 165 15.97 37.45 -39.88
C ARG A 165 16.69 38.34 -38.87
N GLU A 166 17.47 39.24 -39.43
CA GLU A 166 18.17 40.36 -38.81
C GLU A 166 17.26 41.36 -38.08
N LEU A 167 17.81 41.89 -36.98
CA LEU A 167 17.89 43.29 -36.56
C LEU A 167 16.75 44.25 -36.97
N SER A 168 16.09 44.88 -35.97
CA SER A 168 16.12 46.35 -35.75
C SER A 168 15.08 46.85 -34.73
N GLY A 169 15.52 47.81 -33.90
CA GLY A 169 14.69 48.73 -33.08
C GLY A 169 14.38 48.19 -31.68
N GLY A 170 14.82 48.77 -30.56
CA GLY A 170 15.03 50.18 -30.26
C GLY A 170 13.95 50.64 -29.27
N THR A 171 14.37 51.11 -28.08
CA THR A 171 13.66 51.97 -27.10
C THR A 171 13.50 51.40 -25.68
N GLU A 172 14.45 51.84 -24.83
CA GLU A 172 14.34 52.38 -23.46
C GLU A 172 13.87 51.54 -22.23
N PRO A 173 14.59 51.62 -21.08
CA PRO A 173 14.19 51.00 -19.83
C PRO A 173 13.27 51.91 -18.98
N GLY A 174 11.99 51.53 -18.89
CA GLY A 174 11.00 52.18 -18.04
C GLY A 174 10.99 51.66 -16.60
N ARG A 175 11.72 52.35 -15.73
CA ARG A 175 11.42 52.74 -14.34
C ARG A 175 10.34 51.92 -13.56
N LEU A 176 10.78 51.33 -12.45
CA LEU A 176 9.94 50.95 -11.30
C LEU A 176 9.12 52.14 -10.79
N PRO A 177 7.92 51.87 -10.27
CA PRO A 177 7.49 52.48 -9.02
C PRO A 177 7.32 51.42 -7.95
N ALA A 178 7.96 51.69 -6.82
CA ALA A 178 7.59 51.15 -5.53
C ALA A 178 6.17 51.64 -5.20
N ASP A 179 5.29 50.71 -4.83
CA ASP A 179 4.16 51.05 -3.99
C ASP A 179 4.01 49.97 -2.93
N GLY A 180 4.39 50.38 -1.72
CA GLY A 180 4.01 49.68 -0.50
C GLY A 180 2.51 49.82 -0.30
N ARG A 181 1.87 48.69 -0.03
CA ARG A 181 0.62 48.66 0.74
C ARG A 181 0.73 47.53 1.75
N GLU A 182 1.12 47.94 2.95
CA GLU A 182 0.66 47.31 4.19
C GLU A 182 -0.87 47.21 4.13
N LEU A 183 -1.37 45.99 4.31
CA LEU A 183 -2.75 45.73 4.71
C LEU A 183 -2.68 44.86 5.97
N SER A 184 -2.73 45.58 7.09
CA SER A 184 -3.68 45.37 8.17
C SER A 184 -3.82 43.95 8.74
N GLU A 185 -3.26 43.83 9.94
CA GLU A 185 -3.86 43.11 11.06
C GLU A 185 -5.38 43.23 11.09
N GLY A 186 -6.08 42.13 11.34
CA GLY A 186 -7.52 42.17 11.58
C GLY A 186 -8.22 40.83 11.44
N THR A 187 -8.34 40.15 12.58
CA THR A 187 -9.43 39.22 13.01
C THR A 187 -8.89 37.88 13.48
N GLU A 188 -8.54 37.85 14.77
CA GLU A 188 -8.58 36.62 15.57
C GLU A 188 -10.01 36.06 15.56
N PRO A 189 -10.23 34.77 15.30
CA PRO A 189 -11.47 34.13 15.71
C PRO A 189 -11.46 33.96 17.23
N GLU A 190 -12.25 34.80 17.89
CA GLU A 190 -12.68 34.70 19.27
C GLU A 190 -13.30 33.31 19.54
N TRP A 191 -12.49 32.38 20.06
CA TRP A 191 -13.00 31.14 20.64
C TRP A 191 -13.28 31.37 22.13
N LEU A 192 -14.50 31.84 22.44
CA LEU A 192 -15.01 31.73 23.80
C LEU A 192 -15.44 30.29 24.11
N PRO A 193 -15.08 29.77 25.30
CA PRO A 193 -15.43 28.42 25.73
C PRO A 193 -16.87 28.38 26.25
N ALA A 194 -17.72 27.53 25.66
CA ALA A 194 -18.93 27.10 26.33
C ALA A 194 -18.56 26.02 27.36
N GLY A 195 -18.49 26.45 28.62
CA GLY A 195 -18.45 25.56 29.77
C GLY A 195 -19.71 24.70 29.89
N GLY A 196 -19.56 23.61 30.63
CA GLY A 196 -20.63 22.68 30.95
C GLY A 196 -20.11 21.52 31.77
N ALA A 197 -19.73 21.83 33.01
CA ALA A 197 -19.37 20.87 34.03
C ALA A 197 -20.56 19.96 34.38
N GLU A 198 -20.26 18.67 34.50
CA GLU A 198 -20.55 17.81 35.65
C GLU A 198 -21.99 17.76 36.22
N THR A 199 -22.61 16.59 36.10
CA THR A 199 -23.28 15.89 37.22
C THR A 199 -23.05 14.38 37.01
N SER A 200 -22.34 13.67 37.90
CA SER A 200 -22.90 12.93 39.07
C SER A 200 -23.91 11.85 38.66
N ALA A 201 -23.93 10.61 39.18
CA ALA A 201 -23.11 9.90 40.14
C ALA A 201 -23.52 8.41 40.09
N ALA A 202 -22.66 7.58 40.70
CA ALA A 202 -22.92 6.30 41.36
C ALA A 202 -24.34 5.69 41.32
N ALA A 203 -24.42 4.42 40.88
CA ALA A 203 -25.32 3.43 41.46
C ALA A 203 -24.69 2.03 41.43
N GLU A 204 -24.00 1.74 42.51
CA GLU A 204 -23.70 0.41 43.04
C GLU A 204 -24.99 -0.32 43.43
N LYS A 205 -25.10 -1.61 43.06
CA LYS A 205 -25.74 -2.75 43.77
C LYS A 205 -25.73 -3.95 42.81
N ALA A 206 -24.96 -5.02 43.07
CA ALA A 206 -25.33 -6.15 43.93
C ALA A 206 -26.69 -6.74 43.46
N GLU A 207 -26.85 -7.98 43.01
CA GLU A 207 -26.43 -9.28 43.51
C GLU A 207 -27.67 -10.19 43.31
N THR A 208 -27.46 -11.51 43.15
CA THR A 208 -28.42 -12.62 43.35
C THR A 208 -29.50 -12.99 42.32
N GLY A 209 -29.65 -14.33 42.15
CA GLY A 209 -30.85 -15.04 41.71
C GLY A 209 -30.71 -15.72 40.34
N ARG A 210 -30.17 -16.94 40.19
CA ARG A 210 -30.60 -18.27 40.68
C ARG A 210 -32.03 -18.67 40.24
N SER A 211 -32.06 -19.66 39.35
CA SER A 211 -32.99 -20.81 39.30
C SER A 211 -34.48 -20.60 38.97
N GLY A 212 -34.88 -21.13 37.81
CA GLY A 212 -35.85 -22.23 37.71
C GLY A 212 -37.34 -21.92 37.66
N HIS A 213 -37.98 -22.23 36.53
CA HIS A 213 -39.38 -22.70 36.36
C HIS A 213 -39.52 -23.10 34.88
N VAL A 214 -39.68 -24.37 34.48
CA VAL A 214 -40.89 -25.22 34.47
C VAL A 214 -42.12 -24.48 33.93
N ASP A 215 -42.42 -24.72 32.67
CA ASP A 215 -43.67 -25.36 32.21
C ASP A 215 -43.43 -26.00 30.84
#